data_AF-A0A7X5SC86-F1
#
_entry.id   AF-A0A7X5SC86-F1
#
_cell.length_a   1.000
_cell.length_b   1.000
_cell.length_c   1.000
_cell.angle_alpha   90.00
_cell.angle_beta   90.00
_cell.angle_gamma   90.00
#
_symmetry.space_group_name_H-M   'P 1'
#
loop_
_entity.id
_entity.type
_entity.pdbx_description
1 polymer ?
#
loop_
_entity_poly.entity_id
_entity_poly.type
_entity_poly.pdbx_seq_one_letter_code
_entity_poly.pdbx_strand_id
1 'polypeptide(L)'
;GGLEGFRRLIQAARAHGLEVALDFAIQCAPDHPWLKDHKDWFTWRADGSIPYAENPPKKYQDIVNVDFYASGAVPDLWNTLRDAVLFWVNEGVTLFRVDNPHTKPFPFWEWLI
;
A
#
# COMPACT_ATOMS: atom_id res chain seq x y z
N GLY A 1 -17.53 -11.10 -6.54
CA GLY A 1 -16.31 -10.46 -5.99
C GLY A 1 -15.97 -11.07 -4.64
N GLY A 2 -15.13 -10.40 -3.85
CA GLY A 2 -14.76 -10.84 -2.50
C GLY A 2 -13.69 -11.95 -2.46
N LEU A 3 -13.30 -12.34 -1.24
CA LEU A 3 -12.20 -13.27 -0.98
C LEU A 3 -12.44 -14.66 -1.57
N GLU A 4 -13.66 -15.20 -1.51
CA GLU A 4 -13.95 -16.50 -2.13
C GLU A 4 -13.75 -16.48 -3.64
N GLY A 5 -14.13 -15.38 -4.30
CA GLY A 5 -13.88 -15.19 -5.73
C GLY A 5 -12.39 -15.12 -6.02
N PHE A 6 -11.63 -14.42 -5.18
CA PHE A 6 -10.18 -14.33 -5.29
C PHE A 6 -9.50 -15.70 -5.10
N ARG A 7 -9.89 -16.48 -4.08
CA ARG A 7 -9.39 -17.84 -3.87
C ARG A 7 -9.65 -18.76 -5.06
N ARG A 8 -10.82 -18.65 -5.69
CA ARG A 8 -11.13 -19.39 -6.93
C ARG A 8 -10.22 -18.96 -8.09
N LEU A 9 -9.91 -17.67 -8.22
CA LEU A 9 -8.96 -17.16 -9.22
C LEU A 9 -7.55 -17.74 -8.99
N ILE A 10 -7.05 -17.72 -7.75
CA ILE A 10 -5.74 -18.28 -7.39
C ILE A 10 -5.67 -19.77 -7.73
N GLN A 11 -6.71 -20.54 -7.38
CA GLN A 11 -6.78 -21.97 -7.68
C GLN A 11 -6.78 -22.24 -9.20
N ALA A 12 -7.57 -21.49 -9.97
CA ALA A 12 -7.62 -21.63 -11.41
C ALA A 12 -6.26 -21.29 -12.06
N ALA A 13 -5.61 -20.20 -11.63
CA ALA A 13 -4.29 -19.82 -12.13
C ALA A 13 -3.27 -20.95 -11.91
N ARG A 14 -3.21 -21.50 -10.69
CA ARG A 14 -2.31 -22.61 -10.35
C ARG A 14 -2.58 -23.87 -11.18
N ALA A 15 -3.85 -24.20 -11.44
CA ALA A 15 -4.23 -25.33 -12.29
C ALA A 15 -3.72 -25.20 -13.75
N HIS A 16 -3.45 -23.97 -14.18
CA HIS A 16 -2.85 -23.65 -15.48
C HIS A 16 -1.35 -23.35 -15.43
N GLY A 17 -0.68 -23.60 -14.29
CA GLY A 17 0.75 -23.31 -14.12
C GLY A 17 1.07 -21.82 -14.08
N LEU A 18 0.09 -20.98 -13.74
CA LEU A 18 0.23 -19.53 -13.61
C LEU A 18 0.32 -19.13 -12.14
N GLU A 19 1.07 -18.07 -11.87
CA GLU A 19 1.16 -17.41 -10.58
C GLU A 19 0.53 -16.02 -10.67
N VAL A 20 -0.18 -15.61 -9.62
CA VAL A 20 -0.76 -14.27 -9.52
C VAL A 20 0.18 -13.39 -8.73
N ALA A 21 0.67 -12.33 -9.37
CA ALA A 21 1.36 -11.24 -8.71
C ALA A 21 0.35 -10.14 -8.33
N LEU A 22 0.33 -9.71 -7.07
CA LEU A 22 -0.44 -8.53 -6.66
C LEU A 22 0.41 -7.27 -6.75
N ASP A 23 -0.22 -6.18 -7.17
CA ASP A 23 0.40 -4.86 -7.10
C ASP A 23 0.33 -4.33 -5.66
N PHE A 24 1.47 -3.92 -5.13
CA PHE A 24 1.58 -3.30 -3.81
C PHE A 24 1.95 -1.82 -3.96
N ALA A 25 0.91 -0.99 -4.00
CA ALA A 25 1.02 0.46 -4.09
C ALA A 25 0.72 1.10 -2.73
N ILE A 26 1.75 1.67 -2.09
CA ILE A 26 1.60 2.36 -0.80
C ILE A 26 1.20 3.82 -1.06
N GLN A 27 -0.10 4.03 -1.22
CA GLN A 27 -0.76 5.32 -1.46
C GLN A 27 -2.26 5.19 -1.15
N CYS A 28 -2.95 6.30 -1.03
CA CYS A 28 -4.39 6.34 -0.72
C CYS A 28 -5.14 7.25 -1.67
N ALA A 29 -6.38 6.90 -2.01
CA ALA A 29 -7.32 7.86 -2.60
C ALA A 29 -7.76 8.88 -1.52
N PRO A 30 -8.24 10.08 -1.89
CA PRO A 30 -8.71 11.11 -0.96
C PRO A 30 -9.86 10.68 -0.03
N ASP A 31 -10.59 9.62 -0.37
CA ASP A 31 -11.68 9.04 0.42
C ASP A 31 -11.27 7.78 1.21
N HIS A 32 -9.98 7.41 1.19
CA HIS A 32 -9.50 6.24 1.94
C HIS A 32 -9.70 6.45 3.45
N PRO A 33 -10.20 5.44 4.20
CA PRO A 33 -10.51 5.58 5.63
C PRO A 33 -9.36 6.08 6.50
N TRP A 34 -8.11 5.74 6.15
CA TRP A 34 -6.92 6.20 6.87
C TRP A 34 -6.81 7.72 6.97
N LEU A 35 -7.32 8.48 6.00
CA LEU A 35 -7.32 9.94 6.08
C LEU A 35 -8.20 10.51 7.20
N LYS A 36 -9.19 9.73 7.64
CA LYS A 36 -10.04 10.05 8.79
C LYS A 36 -9.47 9.43 10.06
N ASP A 37 -9.12 8.15 10.00
CA ASP A 37 -8.86 7.31 11.17
C ASP A 37 -7.39 7.39 11.64
N HIS A 38 -6.46 7.73 10.73
CA HIS A 38 -5.01 7.79 10.96
C HIS A 38 -4.40 9.07 10.37
N LYS A 39 -4.93 10.23 10.78
CA LYS A 39 -4.45 11.54 10.29
C LYS A 39 -2.95 11.74 10.50
N ASP A 40 -2.42 11.15 11.56
CA ASP A 40 -1.01 11.15 11.96
C ASP A 40 -0.11 10.22 11.13
N TRP A 41 -0.63 9.60 10.07
CA TRP A 41 0.14 8.92 9.02
C TRP A 41 0.35 9.78 7.77
N PHE A 42 -0.16 11.01 7.73
CA PHE A 42 -0.10 11.88 6.55
C PHE A 42 0.50 13.24 6.90
N THR A 43 1.16 13.86 5.92
CA THR A 43 1.61 15.25 6.03
C THR A 43 0.46 16.20 5.65
N TRP A 44 -0.04 16.94 6.62
CA TRP A 44 -1.06 17.97 6.41
C TRP A 44 -0.41 19.35 6.26
N ARG A 45 -0.87 20.14 5.29
CA ARG A 45 -0.51 21.56 5.19
C ARG A 45 -1.22 22.36 6.29
N ALA A 46 -0.72 23.57 6.55
CA ALA A 46 -1.31 24.48 7.53
C ALA A 46 -2.77 24.85 7.23
N ASP A 47 -3.19 24.81 5.96
CA ASP A 47 -4.57 25.03 5.52
C ASP A 47 -5.47 23.79 5.65
N GLY A 48 -4.94 22.67 6.15
CA GLY A 48 -5.65 21.40 6.29
C GLY A 48 -5.76 20.59 5.00
N SER A 49 -5.12 20.99 3.91
CA SER A 49 -5.02 20.17 2.68
C SER A 49 -3.86 19.17 2.74
N ILE A 50 -3.90 18.16 1.89
CA ILE A 50 -2.80 17.20 1.69
C ILE A 50 -2.22 17.37 0.28
N PRO A 51 -0.90 17.33 0.09
CA PRO A 51 -0.31 17.24 -1.24
C PRO A 51 -0.72 15.94 -1.94
N TYR A 52 -1.17 16.07 -3.19
CA TYR A 52 -1.28 14.91 -4.07
C TYR A 52 0.11 14.36 -4.41
N ALA A 53 0.19 13.08 -4.78
CA ALA A 53 1.47 12.47 -5.13
C ALA A 53 2.02 13.02 -6.46
N GLU A 54 3.33 13.17 -6.54
CA GLU A 54 4.03 13.57 -7.76
C GLU A 54 5.22 12.64 -8.01
N ASN A 55 5.50 12.36 -9.28
CA ASN A 55 6.76 11.78 -9.74
C ASN A 55 7.18 12.55 -11.00
N PRO A 56 7.86 13.69 -10.86
CA PRO A 56 8.05 14.66 -11.93
C PRO A 56 8.53 14.02 -13.25
N PRO A 57 7.90 14.36 -14.40
CA PRO A 57 6.90 15.43 -14.58
C PRO A 57 5.45 15.02 -14.28
N LYS A 58 5.19 13.80 -13.80
CA LYS A 58 3.84 13.27 -13.57
C LYS A 58 3.25 13.77 -12.26
N LYS A 59 1.95 14.06 -12.30
CA LYS A 59 1.13 14.49 -11.16
C LYS A 59 -0.07 13.58 -11.05
N TYR A 60 -0.39 13.13 -9.84
CA TYR A 60 -1.46 12.17 -9.59
C TYR A 60 -2.45 12.76 -8.59
N GLN A 61 -3.42 13.52 -9.10
CA GLN A 61 -4.35 14.31 -8.28
C GLN A 61 -5.37 13.46 -7.51
N ASP A 62 -5.48 12.18 -7.87
CA ASP A 62 -6.37 11.18 -7.31
C ASP A 62 -5.72 10.33 -6.20
N ILE A 63 -4.45 10.59 -5.86
CA ILE A 63 -3.75 9.86 -4.80
C ILE A 63 -2.95 10.79 -3.88
N VAL A 64 -2.83 10.37 -2.63
CA VAL A 64 -1.98 10.96 -1.60
C VAL A 64 -1.05 9.92 -1.03
N ASN A 65 0.13 10.34 -0.57
CA ASN A 65 1.12 9.47 0.05
C ASN A 65 1.00 9.50 1.57
N VAL A 66 1.25 8.35 2.20
CA VAL A 66 1.56 8.29 3.63
C VAL A 66 2.96 8.84 3.90
N ASP A 67 3.18 9.35 5.10
CA ASP A 67 4.48 9.73 5.62
C ASP A 67 4.98 8.64 6.58
N PHE A 68 6.06 7.97 6.17
CA PHE A 68 6.64 6.83 6.88
C PHE A 68 7.27 7.19 8.23
N TYR A 69 7.44 8.48 8.53
CA TYR A 69 8.03 8.98 9.77
C TYR A 69 7.15 10.04 10.45
N ALA A 70 5.89 10.17 10.06
CA ALA A 70 4.93 10.99 10.79
C ALA A 70 4.74 10.45 12.22
N SER A 71 4.13 11.26 13.09
CA SER A 71 4.08 11.00 14.54
C SER A 71 3.45 9.65 14.91
N GLY A 72 2.51 9.14 14.11
CA GLY A 72 1.90 7.82 14.31
C GLY A 72 2.43 6.72 13.40
N ALA A 73 3.41 7.00 12.55
CA ALA A 73 3.82 6.06 11.51
C ALA A 73 4.66 4.90 12.05
N VAL A 74 5.55 5.18 13.00
CA VAL A 74 6.43 4.16 13.59
C VAL A 74 5.94 3.84 15.01
N PRO A 75 5.56 2.59 15.31
CA PRO A 75 5.62 1.41 14.46
C PRO A 75 4.32 1.14 13.65
N ASP A 76 3.26 1.91 13.84
CA ASP A 76 1.90 1.47 13.48
C ASP A 76 1.63 1.40 11.98
N LEU A 77 2.03 2.41 11.19
CA LEU A 77 1.92 2.35 9.72
C LEU A 77 2.77 1.20 9.17
N TRP A 78 3.98 1.02 9.70
CA TRP A 78 4.91 -0.02 9.22
C TRP A 78 4.33 -1.42 9.46
N ASN A 79 3.83 -1.67 10.67
CA ASN A 79 3.13 -2.91 11.01
C ASN A 79 1.87 -3.10 10.15
N THR A 80 1.08 -2.05 9.94
CA THR A 80 -0.14 -2.12 9.12
C THR A 80 0.17 -2.54 7.67
N LEU A 81 1.24 -1.98 7.08
CA LEU A 81 1.68 -2.34 5.73
C LEU A 81 2.19 -3.79 5.65
N ARG A 82 2.95 -4.24 6.65
CA ARG A 82 3.36 -5.66 6.78
C ARG A 82 2.14 -6.56 6.88
N ASP A 83 1.18 -6.21 7.72
CA ASP A 83 -0.01 -7.04 7.97
C ASP A 83 -0.89 -7.12 6.72
N ALA A 84 -0.95 -6.07 5.90
CA ALA A 84 -1.58 -6.12 4.58
C ALA A 84 -0.89 -7.12 3.64
N VAL A 85 0.45 -7.17 3.61
CA VAL A 85 1.20 -8.15 2.83
C VAL A 85 0.94 -9.57 3.35
N LEU A 86 1.06 -9.79 4.66
CA LEU A 86 0.83 -11.09 5.30
C LEU A 86 -0.60 -11.59 5.10
N PHE A 87 -1.59 -10.69 5.11
CA PHE A 87 -2.97 -11.01 4.79
C PHE A 87 -3.08 -11.66 3.40
N TRP A 88 -2.48 -11.06 2.36
CA TRP A 88 -2.53 -11.61 1.00
C TRP A 88 -1.69 -12.89 0.85
N VAL A 89 -0.59 -13.02 1.58
CA VAL A 89 0.17 -14.28 1.66
C VAL A 89 -0.70 -15.41 2.20
N ASN A 90 -1.49 -15.14 3.24
CA ASN A 90 -2.44 -16.12 3.80
C ASN A 90 -3.58 -16.47 2.82
N GLU A 91 -3.90 -15.57 1.88
CA GLU A 91 -4.83 -15.82 0.77
C GLU A 91 -4.19 -16.54 -0.44
N GLY A 92 -2.90 -16.90 -0.34
CA GLY A 92 -2.18 -17.69 -1.33
C GLY A 92 -1.38 -16.90 -2.37
N VAL A 93 -1.17 -15.60 -2.14
CA VAL A 93 -0.30 -14.76 -2.98
C VAL A 93 1.15 -14.96 -2.57
N THR A 94 2.00 -15.26 -3.55
CA THR A 94 3.43 -15.55 -3.32
C THR A 94 4.36 -14.55 -4.00
N LEU A 95 3.81 -13.66 -4.84
CA LEU A 95 4.54 -12.64 -5.59
C LEU A 95 3.85 -11.29 -5.46
N PHE A 96 4.64 -10.26 -5.17
CA PHE A 96 4.20 -8.86 -5.16
C PHE A 96 5.04 -8.04 -6.13
N ARG A 97 4.36 -7.24 -6.96
CA ARG A 97 4.99 -6.16 -7.73
C ARG A 97 4.86 -4.89 -6.90
N VAL A 98 5.97 -4.36 -6.42
CA VAL A 98 5.97 -3.13 -5.61
C VAL A 98 5.94 -1.91 -6.53
N ASP A 99 4.98 -1.00 -6.31
CA ASP A 99 4.87 0.22 -7.10
C ASP A 99 5.79 1.34 -6.59
N ASN A 100 6.59 1.88 -7.50
CA ASN A 100 7.51 3.00 -7.27
C ASN A 100 8.27 2.90 -5.93
N PRO A 101 8.99 1.80 -5.65
CA PRO A 101 9.62 1.57 -4.34
C PRO A 101 10.63 2.67 -3.96
N HIS A 102 11.25 3.30 -4.96
CA HIS A 102 12.18 4.44 -4.81
C HIS A 102 11.55 5.71 -4.23
N THR A 103 10.22 5.81 -4.20
CA THR A 103 9.50 6.93 -3.57
C THR A 103 9.24 6.69 -2.07
N LYS A 104 9.67 5.55 -1.53
CA LYS A 104 9.48 5.15 -0.13
C LYS A 104 10.85 4.92 0.53
N PRO A 105 10.98 5.07 1.86
CA PRO A 105 12.28 4.96 2.52
C PRO A 105 12.89 3.57 2.38
N PHE A 106 14.19 3.52 2.09
CA PHE A 106 14.95 2.26 2.07
C PHE A 106 14.85 1.46 3.38
N PRO A 107 14.94 2.06 4.59
CA PRO A 107 14.85 1.30 5.84
C PRO A 107 13.52 0.56 6.03
N PHE A 108 12.42 1.09 5.48
CA PHE A 108 11.14 0.39 5.52
C PHE A 108 11.19 -0.90 4.71
N TRP A 109 11.78 -0.87 3.51
CA TRP A 109 11.90 -2.06 2.67
C TRP A 109 12.84 -3.11 3.27
N GLU A 110 13.96 -2.69 3.84
CA GLU A 110 14.88 -3.60 4.54
C GLU A 110 14.22 -4.27 5.75
N TRP A 111 13.35 -3.55 6.47
CA TRP A 111 12.60 -4.10 7.60
C TRP A 111 11.45 -5.03 7.18
N LEU A 112 10.79 -4.74 6.05
CA LEU A 112 9.61 -5.47 5.58
C LEU A 112 9.94 -6.85 4.99
N ILE A 113 11.09 -6.97 4.32
CA ILE A 113 11.54 -8.17 3.59
C ILE A 113 12.22 -9.15 4.55
#